data_AF-D6GV99-F1
#
_entry.id   AF-D6GV99-F1
#
_cell.length_a   1.000
_cell.length_b   1.000
_cell.length_c   1.000
_cell.angle_alpha   90.00
_cell.angle_beta   90.00
_cell.angle_gamma   90.00
#
_symmetry.space_group_name_H-M   'P 1'
#
loop_
_entity.id
_entity.type
_entity.pdbx_description
1 polymer ?
#
loop_
_entity_poly.entity_id
_entity_poly.type
_entity_poly.pdbx_seq_one_letter_code
_entity_poly.pdbx_strand_id
1 'polypeptide(L)'
;MEEKEIKKGLISILYDKDQDYLFPKDEASAVADKLYEEWREDRAAKFLDIYKRNHKSFEKLEEEYIGGYINEMLNIDFFASPKKRKRVFYDFYSQMEKELRENNYNLSELLKQKQSDF
;
A
#
# COMPACT_ATOMS: atom_id res chain seq x y z
N MET A 1 -4.05 -6.13 18.15
CA MET A 1 -2.67 -6.07 17.60
C MET A 1 -2.12 -4.76 18.11
N GLU A 2 -0.93 -4.73 18.71
CA GLU A 2 -0.41 -3.49 19.30
C GLU A 2 0.06 -2.49 18.22
N GLU A 3 0.07 -1.19 18.49
CA GLU A 3 0.53 -0.14 17.55
C GLU A 3 1.89 -0.48 16.91
N LYS A 4 2.85 -0.91 17.74
CA LYS A 4 4.20 -1.25 17.28
C LYS A 4 4.19 -2.42 16.29
N GLU A 5 3.28 -3.38 16.46
CA GLU A 5 3.13 -4.52 15.55
C GLU A 5 2.44 -4.11 14.25
N ILE A 6 1.44 -3.24 14.33
CA ILE A 6 0.74 -2.68 13.17
C ILE A 6 1.72 -1.89 12.29
N LYS A 7 2.46 -0.95 12.88
CA LYS A 7 3.44 -0.13 12.15
C LYS A 7 4.53 -0.99 11.50
N LYS A 8 5.04 -2.02 12.20
CA LYS A 8 5.98 -3.00 11.61
C LYS A 8 5.36 -3.76 10.44
N GLY A 9 4.08 -4.14 10.55
CA GLY A 9 3.33 -4.77 9.47
C GLY A 9 3.23 -3.85 8.24
N LEU A 10 2.86 -2.58 8.45
CA LEU A 10 2.75 -1.61 7.36
C LEU A 10 4.11 -1.36 6.69
N ILE A 11 5.19 -1.25 7.47
CA ILE A 11 6.55 -1.17 6.92
C ILE A 11 6.85 -2.38 6.05
N SER A 12 6.49 -3.59 6.47
CA SER A 12 6.78 -4.82 5.69
C SER A 12 6.02 -4.93 4.37
N ILE A 13 4.95 -4.17 4.18
CA ILE A 13 4.25 -4.06 2.89
C ILE A 13 5.04 -3.16 1.93
N LEU A 14 5.61 -2.09 2.47
CA LEU A 14 6.27 -1.03 1.71
C LEU A 14 7.73 -1.33 1.39
N TYR A 15 8.39 -2.11 2.26
CA TYR A 15 9.84 -2.27 2.27
C TYR A 15 10.26 -3.69 1.85
N ASP A 16 11.04 -3.76 0.77
CA ASP A 16 11.82 -4.93 0.39
C ASP A 16 13.31 -4.67 0.66
N LYS A 17 13.92 -5.52 1.50
CA LYS A 17 15.34 -5.44 1.83
C LYS A 17 16.24 -5.64 0.61
N ASP A 18 15.81 -6.43 -0.36
CA ASP A 18 16.59 -6.76 -1.55
C ASP A 18 16.50 -5.59 -2.57
N GLN A 19 15.57 -4.66 -2.34
CA GLN A 19 15.35 -3.46 -3.15
C GLN A 19 15.35 -2.16 -2.33
N ASP A 20 16.07 -2.12 -1.19
CA ASP A 20 16.13 -0.95 -0.28
C ASP A 20 16.57 0.34 -1.00
N TYR A 21 17.36 0.22 -2.07
CA TYR A 21 17.78 1.35 -2.90
C TYR A 21 16.64 2.02 -3.67
N LEU A 22 15.51 1.33 -3.90
CA LEU A 22 14.33 1.86 -4.59
C LEU A 22 13.38 2.57 -3.63
N PHE A 23 13.16 1.98 -2.45
CA PHE A 23 12.35 2.58 -1.39
C PHE A 23 12.96 2.29 -0.01
N PRO A 24 13.79 3.21 0.50
CA PRO A 24 14.51 3.02 1.74
C PRO A 24 13.62 2.78 2.96
N LYS A 25 14.10 1.97 3.90
CA LYS A 25 13.36 1.60 5.12
C LYS A 25 12.88 2.80 5.96
N ASP A 26 13.63 3.90 6.01
CA ASP A 26 13.25 5.11 6.73
C ASP A 26 12.08 5.83 6.02
N GLU A 27 12.08 5.86 4.68
CA GLU A 27 10.93 6.33 3.90
C GLU A 27 9.69 5.47 4.12
N ALA A 28 9.85 4.14 4.12
CA ALA A 28 8.77 3.20 4.43
C ALA A 28 8.22 3.40 5.85
N SER A 29 9.10 3.64 6.82
CA SER A 29 8.70 3.95 8.19
C SER A 29 7.88 5.24 8.26
N ALA A 30 8.31 6.30 7.58
CA ALA A 30 7.60 7.58 7.55
C ALA A 30 6.21 7.46 6.89
N VAL A 31 6.08 6.68 5.82
CA VAL A 31 4.78 6.41 5.18
C VAL A 31 3.89 5.58 6.09
N ALA A 32 4.41 4.50 6.68
CA ALA A 32 3.67 3.64 7.60
C ALA A 32 3.15 4.41 8.83
N ASP A 33 3.96 5.31 9.40
CA ASP A 33 3.56 6.17 10.51
C ASP A 33 2.38 7.07 10.11
N LYS A 34 2.45 7.69 8.94
CA LYS A 34 1.39 8.56 8.43
C LYS A 34 0.09 7.79 8.15
N LEU A 35 0.18 6.62 7.51
CA LEU A 35 -0.97 5.76 7.27
C LEU A 35 -1.62 5.34 8.60
N TYR A 36 -0.82 4.93 9.59
CA TYR A 36 -1.34 4.57 10.92
C TYR A 36 -2.02 5.74 11.63
N GLU A 37 -1.42 6.94 11.60
CA GLU A 37 -1.99 8.13 12.20
C GLU A 37 -3.38 8.44 11.64
N GLU A 38 -3.53 8.35 10.32
CA GLU A 38 -4.79 8.65 9.65
C GLU A 38 -5.82 7.54 9.79
N TRP A 39 -5.41 6.28 9.67
CA TRP A 39 -6.29 5.12 9.70
C TRP A 39 -6.74 4.77 11.13
N ARG A 40 -5.88 5.06 12.12
CA ARG A 40 -6.00 4.57 13.49
C ARG A 40 -5.94 3.05 13.57
N GLU A 41 -5.93 2.53 14.78
CA GLU A 41 -5.71 1.10 15.06
C GLU A 41 -6.65 0.18 14.29
N ASP A 42 -7.97 0.42 14.34
CA ASP A 42 -8.98 -0.49 13.77
C ASP A 42 -8.79 -0.70 12.25
N ARG A 43 -8.69 0.39 11.49
CA ARG A 43 -8.56 0.31 10.03
C ARG A 43 -7.21 -0.24 9.60
N ALA A 44 -6.13 0.21 10.25
CA ALA A 44 -4.79 -0.29 9.96
C ALA A 44 -4.67 -1.80 10.26
N ALA A 45 -5.24 -2.27 11.38
CA ALA A 45 -5.24 -3.68 11.73
C ALA A 45 -6.06 -4.52 10.73
N LYS A 46 -7.25 -4.05 10.32
CA LYS A 46 -8.08 -4.72 9.30
C LYS A 46 -7.37 -4.83 7.96
N PHE A 47 -6.80 -3.73 7.48
CA PHE A 47 -6.04 -3.71 6.23
C PHE A 47 -4.89 -4.74 6.25
N LEU A 48 -4.08 -4.73 7.31
CA LEU A 48 -2.97 -5.67 7.48
C LEU A 48 -3.40 -7.13 7.54
N ASP A 49 -4.51 -7.42 8.22
CA ASP A 49 -5.03 -8.79 8.35
C ASP A 49 -5.44 -9.35 6.98
N ILE A 50 -6.13 -8.55 6.16
CA ILE A 50 -6.57 -8.96 4.82
C ILE A 50 -5.36 -9.09 3.90
N TYR A 51 -4.39 -8.16 3.96
CA TYR A 51 -3.15 -8.22 3.20
C TYR A 51 -2.41 -9.55 3.45
N LYS A 52 -2.16 -9.87 4.73
CA LYS A 52 -1.43 -11.09 5.12
C LYS A 52 -2.14 -12.37 4.70
N ARG A 53 -3.48 -12.42 4.82
CA ARG A 53 -4.27 -13.60 4.45
C ARG A 53 -4.37 -13.80 2.94
N ASN A 54 -4.28 -12.71 2.18
CA ASN A 54 -4.58 -12.72 0.75
C ASN A 54 -3.45 -12.12 -0.09
N HIS A 55 -2.19 -12.31 0.32
CA HIS A 55 -1.03 -11.67 -0.30
C HIS A 55 -1.03 -11.73 -1.83
N LYS A 56 -1.29 -12.89 -2.44
CA LYS A 56 -1.32 -13.05 -3.91
C LYS A 56 -2.44 -12.27 -4.59
N SER A 57 -3.57 -12.14 -3.93
CA SER A 57 -4.71 -11.37 -4.44
C SER A 57 -4.47 -9.87 -4.25
N PHE A 58 -3.74 -9.49 -3.20
CA PHE A 58 -3.25 -8.13 -3.01
C PHE A 58 -2.21 -7.75 -4.06
N GLU A 59 -1.24 -8.60 -4.37
CA GLU A 59 -0.27 -8.34 -5.46
C GLU A 59 -0.99 -8.04 -6.77
N LYS A 60 -2.06 -8.80 -7.09
CA LYS A 60 -2.89 -8.50 -8.27
C LYS A 60 -3.61 -7.15 -8.15
N LEU A 61 -4.18 -6.83 -6.99
CA LEU A 61 -4.80 -5.53 -6.78
C LEU A 61 -3.77 -4.40 -6.88
N GLU A 62 -2.56 -4.62 -6.38
CA GLU A 62 -1.43 -3.70 -6.51
C GLU A 62 -1.06 -3.55 -7.99
N GLU A 63 -0.94 -4.64 -8.76
CA GLU A 63 -0.71 -4.61 -10.21
C GLU A 63 -1.79 -3.85 -10.98
N GLU A 64 -3.08 -4.00 -10.64
CA GLU A 64 -4.17 -3.25 -11.30
C GLU A 64 -4.08 -1.75 -11.02
N TYR A 65 -3.74 -1.38 -9.78
CA TYR A 65 -3.54 0.01 -9.41
C TYR A 65 -2.22 0.58 -9.96
N ILE A 66 -1.16 -0.23 -9.99
CA ILE A 66 0.20 0.12 -10.45
C ILE A 66 0.29 0.06 -11.98
N GLY A 67 -0.56 -0.69 -12.67
CA GLY A 67 -0.60 -0.81 -14.13
C GLY A 67 -0.78 0.53 -14.84
N GLY A 68 -1.40 1.52 -14.18
CA GLY A 68 -1.41 2.92 -14.62
C GLY A 68 -0.17 3.73 -14.22
N TYR A 69 0.48 3.39 -13.10
CA TYR A 69 1.66 4.08 -12.54
C TYR A 69 3.01 3.56 -13.04
N ILE A 70 3.13 2.38 -13.64
CA ILE A 70 4.42 1.84 -14.17
C ILE A 70 5.04 2.81 -15.17
N ASN A 71 4.24 3.53 -15.96
CA ASN A 71 4.74 4.57 -16.85
C ASN A 71 5.33 5.78 -16.10
N GLU A 72 4.84 6.10 -14.89
CA GLU A 72 5.36 7.18 -14.05
C GLU A 72 6.53 6.73 -13.16
N MET A 73 6.53 5.49 -12.66
CA MET A 73 7.64 4.95 -11.88
C MET A 73 8.90 4.77 -12.74
N LEU A 74 8.77 4.48 -14.03
CA LEU A 74 9.90 4.43 -14.97
C LEU A 74 10.51 5.82 -15.27
N ASN A 75 9.94 6.92 -14.76
CA ASN A 75 10.61 8.21 -14.82
C ASN A 75 11.77 8.27 -13.80
N ILE A 76 12.96 8.63 -14.30
CA ILE A 76 14.15 8.92 -13.48
C ILE A 76 13.82 9.90 -12.34
N ASP A 77 12.93 10.86 -12.59
CA ASP A 77 12.43 11.85 -11.63
C ASP A 77 11.71 11.25 -10.41
N PHE A 78 11.07 10.08 -10.56
CA PHE A 78 10.44 9.36 -9.46
C PHE A 78 11.52 8.77 -8.54
N PHE A 79 12.51 8.09 -9.11
CA PHE A 79 13.64 7.54 -8.36
C PHE A 79 14.60 8.62 -7.80
N ALA A 80 14.62 9.81 -8.39
CA ALA A 80 15.44 10.92 -7.91
C ALA A 80 14.80 11.69 -6.73
N SER A 81 13.49 11.58 -6.51
CA SER A 81 12.77 12.39 -5.51
C SER A 81 12.10 11.56 -4.41
N PRO A 82 12.74 11.41 -3.23
CA PRO A 82 12.14 10.79 -2.04
C PRO A 82 10.75 11.34 -1.69
N LYS A 83 10.54 12.64 -1.87
CA LYS A 83 9.26 13.29 -1.58
C LYS A 83 8.15 12.82 -2.52
N LYS A 84 8.44 12.69 -3.83
CA LYS A 84 7.46 12.19 -4.80
C LYS A 84 7.13 10.73 -4.54
N ARG A 85 8.14 9.87 -4.31
CA ARG A 85 7.91 8.45 -3.99
C ARG A 85 7.01 8.25 -2.78
N LYS A 86 7.38 8.85 -1.64
CA LYS A 86 6.58 8.77 -0.41
C LYS A 86 5.15 9.18 -0.63
N ARG A 87 4.91 10.25 -1.41
CA ARG A 87 3.56 10.70 -1.75
C ARG A 87 2.81 9.66 -2.58
N VAL A 88 3.42 9.13 -3.64
CA VAL A 88 2.77 8.13 -4.52
C VAL A 88 2.37 6.89 -3.74
N PHE A 89 3.28 6.29 -2.95
CA PHE A 89 2.96 5.11 -2.15
C PHE A 89 1.91 5.41 -1.08
N TYR A 90 2.00 6.56 -0.41
CA TYR A 90 0.97 6.98 0.52
C TYR A 90 -0.41 7.12 -0.15
N ASP A 91 -0.50 7.81 -1.29
CA ASP A 91 -1.75 8.04 -2.02
C ASP A 91 -2.34 6.69 -2.51
N PHE A 92 -1.47 5.80 -3.01
CA PHE A 92 -1.82 4.45 -3.45
C PHE A 92 -2.45 3.60 -2.35
N TYR A 93 -1.76 3.41 -1.23
CA TYR A 93 -2.28 2.58 -0.13
C TYR A 93 -3.50 3.23 0.53
N SER A 94 -3.58 4.57 0.56
CA SER A 94 -4.76 5.29 1.03
C SER A 94 -5.99 5.05 0.16
N GLN A 95 -5.83 5.05 -1.17
CA GLN A 95 -6.93 4.73 -2.07
C GLN A 95 -7.36 3.26 -1.94
N MET A 96 -6.40 2.34 -1.84
CA MET A 96 -6.68 0.92 -1.66
C MET A 96 -7.44 0.64 -0.36
N GLU A 97 -7.01 1.22 0.76
CA GLU A 97 -7.73 1.12 2.04
C GLU A 97 -9.15 1.67 1.94
N LYS A 98 -9.31 2.83 1.29
CA LYS A 98 -10.61 3.46 1.10
C LYS A 98 -11.57 2.56 0.33
N GLU A 99 -11.14 1.99 -0.80
CA GLU A 99 -12.00 1.13 -1.61
C GLU A 99 -12.30 -0.21 -0.93
N LEU A 100 -11.34 -0.76 -0.19
CA LEU A 100 -11.61 -1.91 0.68
C LEU A 100 -12.66 -1.55 1.71
N ARG A 101 -12.54 -0.41 2.39
CA ARG A 101 -13.50 0.05 3.40
C ARG A 101 -14.90 0.26 2.81
N GLU A 102 -15.01 0.85 1.63
CA GLU A 102 -16.27 1.00 0.90
C GLU A 102 -16.91 -0.35 0.54
N ASN A 103 -16.09 -1.40 0.36
CA ASN A 103 -16.50 -2.78 0.13
C ASN A 103 -16.51 -3.64 1.41
N ASN A 104 -16.64 -3.05 2.61
CA ASN A 104 -16.65 -3.76 3.89
C ASN A 104 -15.45 -4.71 4.08
N TYR A 105 -14.30 -4.32 3.55
CA TYR A 105 -13.05 -5.07 3.54
C TYR A 105 -13.13 -6.42 2.78
N ASN A 106 -14.03 -6.54 1.82
CA ASN A 106 -14.17 -7.70 0.94
C ASN A 106 -13.28 -7.59 -0.31
N LEU A 107 -12.04 -8.10 -0.20
CA LEU A 107 -11.07 -8.07 -1.30
C LEU A 107 -11.57 -8.76 -2.59
N SER A 108 -12.31 -9.87 -2.46
CA SER A 108 -12.82 -10.61 -3.62
C SER A 108 -13.85 -9.81 -4.41
N GLU A 109 -14.65 -9.00 -3.72
CA GLU A 109 -15.64 -8.12 -4.35
C GLU A 109 -14.96 -6.93 -5.02
N LEU A 110 -13.98 -6.31 -4.35
CA LEU A 110 -13.19 -5.23 -4.91
C LEU A 110 -12.45 -5.65 -6.20
N LEU A 111 -11.82 -6.83 -6.21
CA LEU A 111 -11.14 -7.36 -7.39
C LEU A 111 -12.09 -7.57 -8.57
N LYS A 112 -13.32 -8.07 -8.31
CA LYS A 112 -14.33 -8.25 -9.36
C LYS A 112 -14.79 -6.92 -9.95
N GLN A 113 -14.95 -5.89 -9.12
CA GLN A 113 -15.30 -4.55 -9.58
C GLN A 113 -14.22 -4.00 -10.51
N LYS A 114 -12.94 -4.04 -10.09
CA LYS A 114 -11.82 -3.56 -10.91
C LYS A 114 -11.67 -4.28 -12.25
N GLN A 115 -11.92 -5.59 -12.29
CA GLN A 115 -11.87 -6.36 -13.54
C GLN A 115 -13.05 -6.09 -14.48
N SER A 116 -14.15 -5.52 -13.98
CA SER A 116 -15.34 -5.21 -14.79
C SER A 116 -15.31 -3.80 -15.39
N ASP A 117 -14.43 -2.93 -14.87
CA ASP A 117 -14.27 -1.54 -15.32
C ASP A 117 -13.33 -1.38 -16.54
N PHE A 118 -12.79 -2.50 -17.07
CA PHE A 118 -11.93 -2.58 -18.26
C PHE A 118 -12.58 -3.43 -19.37
#